data_AF-A0A521HIW7-F1
#
_entry.id   AF-A0A521HIW7-F1
#
_cell.length_a   1.000
_cell.length_b   1.000
_cell.length_c   1.000
_cell.angle_alpha   90.00
_cell.angle_beta   90.00
_cell.angle_gamma   90.00
#
_symmetry.space_group_name_H-M   'P 1'
#
loop_
_entity.id
_entity.type
_entity.pdbx_description
1 polymer ?
#
loop_
_entity_poly.entity_id
_entity_poly.type
_entity_poly.pdbx_seq_one_letter_code
_entity_poly.pdbx_strand_id
1 'polypeptide(L)'
;MSSTNAQRQAAYRARHLQSVEGQGVRLNMIVGTHAKCALERLASAHGLTQRAMLERLLVQAEQHTLAALPTRLSTDYYEQQLRLPTETVTP
;
A
#
# COMPACT_ATOMS: atom_id res chain seq x y z
N MET A 1 -5.31 -37.53 0.62
CA MET A 1 -4.57 -37.10 1.82
C MET A 1 -4.91 -35.64 2.09
N SER A 2 -5.55 -35.37 3.22
CA SER A 2 -5.90 -34.03 3.67
C SER A 2 -4.63 -33.26 4.04
N SER A 3 -4.46 -32.05 3.52
CA SER A 3 -3.28 -31.22 3.82
C SER A 3 -3.22 -30.90 5.32
N THR A 4 -2.06 -31.12 5.92
CA THR A 4 -1.83 -30.83 7.35
C THR A 4 -1.80 -29.32 7.59
N ASN A 5 -2.06 -28.87 8.82
CA ASN A 5 -2.00 -27.45 9.17
C ASN A 5 -0.65 -26.80 8.82
N ALA A 6 0.45 -27.54 8.97
CA ALA A 6 1.78 -27.10 8.58
C ALA A 6 1.90 -26.88 7.05
N GLN A 7 1.32 -27.77 6.24
CA GLN A 7 1.29 -27.64 4.79
C GLN A 7 0.40 -26.47 4.35
N ARG A 8 -0.73 -26.23 5.02
CA ARG A 8 -1.57 -25.05 4.79
C ARG A 8 -0.83 -23.75 5.13
N GLN A 9 -0.11 -23.72 6.24
CA GLN A 9 0.67 -22.56 6.67
C GLN A 9 1.87 -22.29 5.76
N ALA A 10 2.51 -23.35 5.24
CA ALA A 10 3.60 -23.24 4.28
C ALA A 10 3.09 -22.76 2.91
N ALA A 11 1.95 -23.28 2.44
CA ALA A 11 1.31 -22.85 1.21
C ALA A 11 0.82 -21.39 1.30
N TYR A 12 0.28 -20.97 2.46
CA TYR A 12 -0.06 -19.57 2.70
C TYR A 12 1.18 -18.68 2.66
N ARG A 13 2.25 -19.05 3.36
CA ARG A 13 3.53 -18.32 3.34
C ARG A 13 4.12 -18.23 1.94
N ALA A 14 4.09 -19.31 1.16
CA ALA A 14 4.56 -19.30 -0.22
C ALA A 14 3.77 -18.31 -1.08
N ARG A 15 2.43 -18.32 -1.01
CA ARG A 15 1.56 -17.37 -1.72
C ARG A 15 1.66 -15.92 -1.23
N HIS A 16 2.06 -15.72 0.03
CA HIS A 16 2.08 -14.40 0.67
C HIS A 16 3.46 -13.74 0.65
N LEU A 17 4.55 -14.53 0.59
CA LEU A 17 5.93 -14.06 0.43
C LEU A 17 6.30 -13.89 -1.04
N GLN A 18 5.75 -14.71 -1.92
CA GLN A 18 5.89 -14.50 -3.35
C GLN A 18 4.80 -13.54 -3.76
N SER A 19 5.17 -12.27 -3.95
CA SER A 19 4.45 -11.43 -4.89
C SER A 19 4.11 -12.30 -6.10
N VAL A 20 2.83 -12.37 -6.47
CA VAL A 20 2.32 -13.25 -7.53
C VAL A 20 3.10 -13.08 -8.85
N GLU A 21 3.89 -12.00 -8.98
CA GLU A 21 4.76 -11.68 -10.12
C GLU A 21 6.18 -11.22 -9.71
N GLY A 22 6.60 -11.41 -8.46
CA GLY A 22 7.94 -11.00 -7.98
C GLY A 22 8.14 -9.49 -7.72
N GLN A 23 7.18 -8.63 -8.05
CA GLN A 23 7.28 -7.16 -7.99
C GLN A 23 6.78 -6.52 -6.66
N GLY A 24 6.88 -7.22 -5.52
CA GLY A 24 6.35 -6.72 -4.25
C GLY A 24 7.44 -6.40 -3.23
N VAL A 25 7.45 -5.19 -2.68
CA VAL A 25 8.34 -4.79 -1.57
C VAL A 25 7.57 -4.79 -0.25
N ARG A 26 8.19 -5.33 0.81
CA ARG A 26 7.57 -5.35 2.15
C ARG A 26 7.59 -3.97 2.80
N LEU A 27 6.42 -3.46 3.13
CA LEU A 27 6.29 -2.27 3.98
C LEU A 27 6.56 -2.64 5.44
N ASN A 28 7.71 -2.23 5.98
CA ASN A 28 8.09 -2.53 7.37
C ASN A 28 7.64 -1.40 8.32
N MET A 29 6.35 -1.36 8.64
CA MET A 29 5.80 -0.35 9.56
C MET A 29 4.67 -0.88 10.42
N ILE A 30 4.45 -0.21 11.55
CA ILE A 30 3.27 -0.38 12.41
C ILE A 30 2.31 0.77 12.12
N VAL A 31 1.03 0.47 11.97
CA VAL A 31 -0.04 1.46 11.81
C VAL A 31 -0.99 1.43 13.00
N GLY A 32 -1.60 2.58 13.31
CA GLY A 32 -2.57 2.68 14.41
C GLY A 32 -3.83 1.84 14.16
N THR A 33 -4.46 1.38 15.25
CA THR A 33 -5.64 0.50 15.20
C THR A 33 -6.78 1.09 14.36
N HIS A 34 -7.04 2.39 14.48
CA HIS A 34 -8.08 3.06 13.71
C HIS A 34 -7.82 3.01 12.19
N ALA A 35 -6.57 3.26 11.76
CA ALA A 35 -6.19 3.21 10.36
C ALA A 35 -6.32 1.78 9.79
N LYS A 36 -5.89 0.77 10.55
CA LYS A 36 -6.07 -0.64 10.19
C LYS A 36 -7.54 -0.99 10.00
N CYS A 37 -8.41 -0.60 10.93
CA CYS A 37 -9.84 -0.87 10.81
C CYS A 37 -10.49 -0.14 9.63
N ALA A 38 -10.04 1.08 9.31
CA ALA A 38 -10.49 1.80 8.13
C ALA A 38 -10.08 1.07 6.83
N LEU A 39 -8.82 0.64 6.73
CA LEU A 39 -8.31 -0.11 5.59
C LEU A 39 -9.11 -1.41 5.37
N GLU A 40 -9.44 -2.12 6.45
CA GLU A 40 -10.26 -3.34 6.38
C GLU A 40 -11.65 -3.08 5.84
N ARG A 41 -12.35 -2.07 6.38
CA ARG A 41 -13.70 -1.74 5.92
C ARG A 41 -13.70 -1.32 4.45
N LEU A 42 -12.74 -0.48 4.06
CA LEU A 42 -12.55 -0.04 2.69
C LEU A 42 -12.28 -1.22 1.74
N ALA A 43 -11.31 -2.06 2.08
CA ALA A 43 -10.99 -3.24 1.27
C ALA A 43 -12.21 -4.17 1.12
N SER A 44 -12.92 -4.44 2.22
CA SER A 44 -14.12 -5.27 2.22
C SER A 44 -15.25 -4.69 1.38
N ALA A 45 -15.53 -3.39 1.50
CA ALA A 45 -16.62 -2.73 0.76
C ALA A 45 -16.40 -2.74 -0.76
N HIS A 46 -15.13 -2.75 -1.19
CA HIS A 46 -14.76 -2.74 -2.60
C HIS A 46 -14.32 -4.11 -3.15
N GLY A 47 -14.39 -5.19 -2.34
CA GLY A 47 -13.98 -6.53 -2.77
C GLY A 47 -12.48 -6.66 -3.06
N LEU A 48 -11.65 -5.81 -2.47
CA LEU A 48 -10.21 -5.77 -2.66
C LEU A 48 -9.46 -6.41 -1.48
N THR A 49 -8.21 -6.80 -1.71
CA THR A 49 -7.30 -7.11 -0.60
C THR A 49 -6.86 -5.81 0.08
N GLN A 50 -6.50 -5.86 1.37
CA GLN A 50 -5.93 -4.70 2.07
C GLN A 50 -4.69 -4.15 1.37
N ARG A 51 -3.84 -5.03 0.80
CA ARG A 51 -2.69 -4.65 -0.02
C ARG A 51 -3.11 -3.83 -1.24
N ALA A 52 -4.03 -4.36 -2.05
CA ALA A 52 -4.48 -3.68 -3.27
C ALA A 52 -5.17 -2.35 -2.96
N MET A 53 -5.92 -2.28 -1.86
CA MET A 53 -6.54 -1.04 -1.42
C MET A 53 -5.50 -0.01 -0.98
N LEU A 54 -4.50 -0.43 -0.19
CA LEU A 54 -3.41 0.45 0.23
C LEU A 54 -2.59 0.97 -0.95
N GLU A 55 -2.21 0.09 -1.89
CA GLU A 55 -1.50 0.48 -3.12
C GLU A 55 -2.29 1.51 -3.92
N ARG A 56 -3.60 1.29 -4.08
CA ARG A 56 -4.47 2.21 -4.81
C ARG A 56 -4.55 3.58 -4.12
N LEU A 57 -4.70 3.61 -2.80
CA LEU A 57 -4.73 4.85 -2.02
C LEU A 57 -3.40 5.62 -2.13
N LEU A 58 -2.27 4.93 -2.05
CA LEU A 58 -0.93 5.55 -2.16
C LEU A 58 -0.69 6.14 -3.55
N VAL A 59 -0.98 5.38 -4.62
CA VAL A 59 -0.81 5.84 -6.00
C VAL A 59 -1.73 7.03 -6.28
N GLN A 60 -2.98 6.99 -5.82
CA GLN A 60 -3.92 8.09 -6.03
C GLN A 60 -3.47 9.36 -5.28
N ALA A 61 -3.01 9.23 -4.04
CA ALA A 61 -2.51 10.36 -3.25
C ALA A 61 -1.23 10.98 -3.87
N GLU A 62 -0.32 10.14 -4.38
CA GLU A 62 0.88 10.60 -5.09
C GLU A 62 0.52 11.31 -6.39
N GLN A 63 -0.40 10.76 -7.19
CA GLN A 63 -0.87 11.41 -8.42
C GLN A 63 -1.49 12.78 -8.14
N HIS A 64 -2.31 12.88 -7.09
CA HIS A 64 -2.89 14.17 -6.69
C HIS A 64 -1.81 15.17 -6.25
N THR A 65 -0.84 14.71 -5.46
CA THR A 65 0.30 15.53 -5.02
C THR A 65 1.10 16.04 -6.22
N LEU A 66 1.45 15.16 -7.17
CA LEU A 66 2.20 15.52 -8.38
C LEU A 66 1.41 16.45 -9.30
N ALA A 67 0.09 16.27 -9.42
CA ALA A 67 -0.75 17.15 -10.22
C ALA A 67 -0.81 18.58 -9.68
N ALA A 68 -0.66 18.75 -8.36
CA ALA A 68 -0.58 20.07 -7.72
C ALA A 68 0.82 20.71 -7.78
N LEU A 69 1.86 19.95 -8.15
CA LEU A 69 3.24 20.43 -8.18
C LEU A 69 3.61 21.03 -9.55
N PRO A 70 4.27 22.19 -9.59
CA PRO A 70 4.94 22.66 -10.79
C PRO A 70 6.02 21.67 -11.24
N THR A 71 6.17 21.47 -12.55
CA THR A 71 7.12 20.49 -13.15
C THR A 71 8.55 20.61 -12.61
N ARG A 72 9.00 21.83 -12.28
CA ARG A 72 10.34 22.07 -11.73
C ARG A 72 10.57 21.40 -10.36
N LEU A 73 9.52 21.18 -9.58
CA LEU A 73 9.58 20.61 -8.23
C LEU A 73 9.33 19.09 -8.22
N SER A 74 8.93 18.50 -9.36
CA SER A 74 8.74 17.06 -9.48
C SER A 74 10.05 16.29 -9.29
N THR A 75 11.17 16.84 -9.78
CA THR A 75 12.51 16.25 -9.57
C THR A 75 12.85 16.19 -8.08
N ASP A 76 12.67 17.30 -7.36
CA ASP A 76 12.93 17.39 -5.91
C ASP A 76 12.03 16.43 -5.10
N TYR A 77 10.82 16.15 -5.58
CA TYR A 77 9.91 15.18 -4.97
C TYR A 77 10.47 13.74 -5.12
N TYR A 78 10.86 13.33 -6.32
CA TYR A 78 11.42 11.99 -6.55
C TYR A 78 12.77 11.78 -5.87
N GLU A 79 13.56 12.84 -5.70
CA GLU A 79 14.81 12.82 -4.92
C GLU A 79 14.56 12.92 -3.39
N GLN A 80 13.30 12.98 -2.95
CA GLN A 80 12.90 13.09 -1.53
C GLN A 80 13.43 14.35 -0.82
N GLN A 81 13.79 15.39 -1.57
CA GLN A 81 14.31 16.68 -1.08
C GLN A 81 13.19 17.70 -0.83
N LEU A 82 12.02 17.50 -1.46
CA LEU A 82 10.86 18.36 -1.26
C LEU A 82 10.21 18.13 0.12
N ARG A 83 9.68 19.20 0.72
CA ARG A 83 8.88 19.16 1.95
C ARG A 83 7.55 19.85 1.69
N LEU A 84 6.46 19.08 1.77
CA LEU A 84 5.10 19.57 1.55
C LEU A 84 4.29 19.50 2.85
N PRO A 85 3.31 20.39 3.06
CA PRO A 85 2.35 20.28 4.15
C PRO A 85 1.56 18.97 4.06
N THR A 86 1.20 18.36 5.19
CA THR A 86 0.47 17.08 5.22
C THR A 86 -0.93 17.17 4.60
N GLU A 87 -1.49 18.37 4.57
CA GLU A 87 -2.81 18.71 4.04
C GLU A 87 -2.92 18.48 2.53
N THR A 88 -1.79 18.37 1.81
CA THR A 88 -1.79 18.19 0.36
C THR A 88 -1.97 16.72 -0.07
N VAL A 89 -1.92 15.77 0.86
CA VAL A 89 -1.93 14.32 0.55
C VAL A 89 -3.35 13.76 0.44
N THR A 90 -4.30 14.34 1.18
CA THR A 90 -5.70 13.91 1.17
C THR A 90 -6.58 15.16 1.02
N PRO A 91 -7.33 15.32 -0.08
CA PRO A 91 -8.25 16.44 -0.25
C PRO A 91 -9.46 16.33 0.70
#